data_AF-A0A7Z9MMA4-F1
#
_entry.id   AF-A0A7Z9MMA4-F1
#
_cell.length_a   1.000
_cell.length_b   1.000
_cell.length_c   1.000
_cell.angle_alpha   90.00
_cell.angle_beta   90.00
_cell.angle_gamma   90.00
#
_symmetry.space_group_name_H-M   'P 1'
#
loop_
_entity.id
_entity.type
_entity.pdbx_description
1 polymer ?
#
loop_
_entity_poly.entity_id
_entity_poly.type
_entity_poly.pdbx_seq_one_letter_code
_entity_poly.pdbx_strand_id
1 'polypeptide(L)'
;MGLHLDEEVDEFYNRSSGVVRTYVEGLDTAWGPSFTSSELMSQLERWTNGSSLDLYGSMDVAEVVKFGRLRPNADSAESDWRVLRSWVHKSGSIEP
;
A
#
# COMPACT_ATOMS: atom_id res chain seq x y z
N MET A 1 5.03 -20.85 5.25
CA MET A 1 4.89 -20.96 3.79
C MET A 1 4.26 -19.66 3.34
N GLY A 2 5.07 -18.76 2.79
CA GLY A 2 4.65 -17.40 2.52
C GLY A 2 3.90 -17.28 1.19
N LEU A 3 3.04 -16.25 1.10
CA LEU A 3 2.12 -15.97 -0.02
C LEU A 3 2.83 -15.58 -1.34
N HIS A 4 4.15 -15.64 -1.39
CA HIS A 4 5.03 -15.19 -2.48
C HIS A 4 5.73 -16.35 -3.20
N LEU A 5 5.32 -17.60 -2.96
CA LEU A 5 6.05 -18.78 -3.45
C LEU A 5 5.85 -19.14 -4.94
N ASP A 6 5.14 -18.34 -5.73
CA ASP A 6 5.07 -18.53 -7.20
C ASP A 6 4.71 -17.25 -7.99
N GLU A 7 4.45 -16.12 -7.33
CA GLU A 7 4.20 -14.84 -8.00
C GLU A 7 5.52 -14.13 -8.27
N GLU A 8 5.68 -13.54 -9.46
CA GLU A 8 6.72 -12.54 -9.65
C GLU A 8 6.52 -11.46 -8.60
N VAL A 9 7.57 -11.15 -7.83
CA VAL A 9 7.53 -10.19 -6.71
C VAL A 9 6.87 -8.86 -7.13
N ASP A 10 7.06 -8.46 -8.38
CA ASP A 10 6.45 -7.26 -8.98
C ASP A 10 4.91 -7.37 -9.03
N GLU A 11 4.36 -8.54 -9.35
CA GLU A 11 2.93 -8.82 -9.35
C GLU A 11 2.36 -8.80 -7.92
N PHE A 12 3.09 -9.37 -6.96
CA PHE A 12 2.72 -9.34 -5.55
C PHE A 12 2.63 -7.90 -5.01
N TYR A 13 3.61 -7.05 -5.31
CA TYR A 13 3.58 -5.63 -4.93
C TYR A 13 2.48 -4.87 -5.68
N ASN A 14 2.18 -5.21 -6.94
CA ASN A 14 1.05 -4.65 -7.67
C ASN A 14 -0.29 -4.92 -7.00
N ARG A 15 -0.56 -6.17 -6.60
CA ARG A 15 -1.82 -6.53 -5.95
C ARG A 15 -1.94 -5.92 -4.56
N SER A 16 -0.90 -6.04 -3.73
CA SER A 16 -0.93 -5.59 -2.33
C SER A 16 -1.12 -4.07 -2.21
N SER A 17 -0.36 -3.27 -2.97
CA SER A 17 -0.56 -1.82 -3.00
C SER A 17 -1.85 -1.40 -3.72
N GLY A 18 -2.34 -2.22 -4.65
CA GLY A 18 -3.65 -2.03 -5.29
C GLY A 18 -4.81 -2.07 -4.29
N VAL A 19 -4.78 -3.00 -3.33
CA VAL A 19 -5.79 -3.08 -2.26
C VAL A 19 -5.82 -1.81 -1.42
N VAL A 20 -4.65 -1.30 -1.01
CA VAL A 20 -4.54 -0.04 -0.26
C VAL A 20 -5.06 1.12 -1.08
N ARG A 21 -4.67 1.20 -2.36
CA ARG A 21 -5.15 2.24 -3.26
C ARG A 21 -6.67 2.25 -3.34
N THR A 22 -7.31 1.11 -3.63
CA THR A 22 -8.77 1.02 -3.71
C THR A 22 -9.45 1.40 -2.40
N TYR A 23 -8.87 1.03 -1.26
CA TYR A 23 -9.38 1.46 0.04
C TYR A 23 -9.34 2.99 0.19
N VAL A 24 -8.19 3.61 -0.14
CA VAL A 24 -8.01 5.06 -0.02
C VAL A 24 -8.90 5.84 -0.97
N GLU A 25 -9.07 5.37 -2.21
CA GLU A 25 -10.02 5.94 -3.17
C GLU A 25 -11.47 5.91 -2.65
N GLY A 26 -11.78 4.96 -1.76
CA GLY A 26 -13.09 4.84 -1.12
C GLY A 26 -13.32 5.76 0.09
N LEU A 27 -12.28 6.41 0.61
CA LEU A 27 -12.40 7.29 1.80
C LEU A 27 -13.03 8.64 1.49
N ASP A 28 -12.80 9.17 0.29
CA ASP A 28 -13.35 10.45 -0.17
C ASP A 28 -13.66 10.37 -1.67
N THR A 29 -14.88 10.78 -2.06
CA THR A 29 -15.32 10.82 -3.46
C THR A 29 -14.44 11.69 -4.38
N ALA A 30 -13.68 12.63 -3.81
CA ALA A 30 -12.74 13.47 -4.55
C ALA A 30 -11.42 12.73 -4.89
N TRP A 31 -11.11 11.64 -4.20
CA TRP A 31 -9.87 10.87 -4.36
C TRP A 31 -10.05 9.75 -5.38
N GLY A 32 -10.36 10.12 -6.61
CA GLY A 32 -10.67 9.17 -7.67
C GLY A 32 -9.45 8.58 -8.38
N PRO A 33 -9.71 7.71 -9.40
CA PRO A 33 -8.67 7.04 -10.19
C PRO A 33 -7.70 7.97 -10.93
N SER A 34 -8.04 9.26 -11.05
CA SER A 34 -7.19 10.27 -11.67
C SER A 34 -5.94 10.59 -10.86
N PHE A 35 -5.92 10.29 -9.55
CA PHE A 35 -4.75 10.48 -8.71
C PHE A 35 -3.74 9.36 -8.92
N THR A 36 -2.47 9.69 -8.98
CA THR A 36 -1.38 8.71 -8.85
C THR A 36 -1.33 8.17 -7.42
N SER A 37 -0.64 7.03 -7.22
CA SER A 37 -0.52 6.44 -5.88
C SER A 37 0.19 7.37 -4.90
N SER A 38 1.26 8.06 -5.34
CA SER A 38 1.98 9.02 -4.49
C SER A 38 1.13 10.25 -4.14
N GLU A 39 0.28 10.73 -5.07
CA GLU A 39 -0.66 11.82 -4.76
C GLU A 39 -1.75 11.37 -3.77
N LEU A 40 -2.30 10.16 -3.92
CA LEU A 40 -3.24 9.58 -2.94
C LEU A 40 -2.61 9.45 -1.56
N MET A 41 -1.35 8.98 -1.48
CA MET A 41 -0.63 8.90 -0.21
C MET A 41 -0.43 10.29 0.42
N SER A 42 -0.13 11.30 -0.38
CA SER A 42 0.00 12.68 0.11
C SER A 42 -1.33 13.24 0.65
N GLN A 43 -2.46 12.88 0.05
CA GLN A 43 -3.78 13.24 0.57
C GLN A 43 -4.08 12.51 1.88
N LEU A 44 -3.81 11.21 1.92
CA LEU A 44 -4.01 10.37 3.10
C LEU A 44 -3.14 10.84 4.27
N GLU A 45 -1.89 11.26 4.02
CA GLU A 45 -0.99 11.82 5.03
C GLU A 45 -1.60 13.05 5.70
N ARG A 46 -2.14 13.97 4.91
CA ARG A 46 -2.85 15.14 5.42
C ARG A 46 -4.09 14.75 6.23
N TRP A 47 -4.88 13.80 5.75
CA TRP A 47 -6.12 13.36 6.41
C TRP A 47 -5.86 12.65 7.75
N THR A 48 -4.83 11.81 7.81
CA THR A 48 -4.41 11.09 9.02
C THR A 48 -3.52 11.92 9.95
N ASN A 49 -3.20 13.17 9.59
CA ASN A 49 -2.20 14.01 10.25
C ASN A 49 -0.85 13.27 10.48
N GLY A 50 -0.41 12.51 9.48
CA GLY A 50 0.86 11.79 9.51
C GLY A 50 0.90 10.53 10.39
N SER A 51 -0.23 10.07 10.93
CA SER A 51 -0.25 8.94 11.90
C SER A 51 0.04 7.55 11.32
N SER A 52 0.33 7.43 10.02
CA SER A 52 0.52 6.14 9.31
C SER A 52 1.88 6.05 8.58
N LEU A 53 2.98 6.46 9.23
CA LEU A 53 4.33 6.46 8.62
C LEU A 53 4.74 5.12 8.01
N ASP A 54 4.46 4.00 8.68
CA ASP A 54 4.80 2.66 8.19
C ASP A 54 4.08 2.32 6.88
N LEU A 55 2.83 2.78 6.72
CA LEU A 55 2.09 2.62 5.46
C LEU A 55 2.80 3.36 4.33
N TYR A 56 3.19 4.61 4.55
CA TYR A 56 3.84 5.43 3.53
C TYR A 56 5.17 4.81 3.10
N GLY A 57 5.94 4.28 4.05
CA GLY A 57 7.16 3.53 3.75
C GLY A 57 6.90 2.29 2.88
N SER A 58 5.95 1.44 3.25
CA SER A 58 5.63 0.24 2.45
C SER A 58 5.01 0.55 1.08
N MET A 59 4.27 1.67 0.95
CA MET A 59 3.74 2.12 -0.34
C MET A 59 4.84 2.66 -1.26
N ASP A 60 5.82 3.38 -0.73
CA ASP A 60 7.00 3.82 -1.50
C ASP A 60 7.83 2.62 -2.00
N VAL A 61 8.08 1.63 -1.13
CA VAL A 61 8.72 0.37 -1.53
C VAL A 61 7.96 -0.29 -2.68
N ALA A 62 6.61 -0.37 -2.58
CA ALA A 62 5.80 -0.94 -3.65
C ALA A 62 5.97 -0.22 -4.99
N GLU A 63 6.07 1.12 -5.01
CA GLU A 63 6.31 1.86 -6.25
C GLU A 63 7.71 1.54 -6.82
N VAL A 64 8.75 1.57 -5.99
CA VAL A 64 10.13 1.29 -6.41
C VAL A 64 10.27 -0.12 -7.00
N VAL A 65 9.59 -1.11 -6.41
CA VAL A 65 9.58 -2.50 -6.92
C VAL A 65 8.88 -2.60 -8.28
N LYS A 66 7.70 -1.98 -8.45
CA LYS A 66 6.97 -1.99 -9.73
C LYS A 66 7.75 -1.40 -10.89
N PHE A 67 8.61 -0.42 -10.62
CA PHE A 67 9.50 0.18 -11.61
C PHE A 67 10.81 -0.60 -11.80
N GLY A 68 10.96 -1.78 -11.20
CA GLY A 68 12.13 -2.65 -11.32
C GLY A 68 13.39 -2.09 -10.64
N ARG A 69 13.25 -1.08 -9.78
CA ARG A 69 14.38 -0.39 -9.13
C ARG A 69 14.82 -1.10 -7.84
N LEU A 70 13.99 -1.98 -7.29
CA LEU A 70 14.28 -2.79 -6.12
C LEU A 70 13.70 -4.20 -6.32
N ARG A 71 14.40 -5.23 -5.86
CA ARG A 71 13.89 -6.61 -5.79
C ARG A 71 14.05 -7.17 -4.37
N PRO A 72 13.04 -6.99 -3.51
CA PRO A 72 13.03 -7.52 -2.15
C PRO A 72 13.05 -9.04 -2.16
N ASN A 73 13.61 -9.63 -1.10
CA ASN A 73 13.45 -11.06 -0.88
C ASN A 73 12.03 -11.37 -0.35
N ALA A 74 11.71 -12.65 -0.31
CA ALA A 74 10.42 -13.18 0.15
C ALA A 74 10.01 -12.66 1.55
N ASP A 75 10.92 -12.66 2.52
CA ASP A 75 10.64 -12.24 3.88
C ASP A 75 10.33 -10.74 3.97
N SER A 76 11.07 -9.91 3.23
CA SER A 76 10.83 -8.47 3.12
C SER A 76 9.47 -8.19 2.47
N ALA A 77 9.15 -8.86 1.37
CA ALA A 77 7.86 -8.71 0.70
C ALA A 77 6.69 -9.11 1.62
N GLU A 78 6.84 -10.19 2.39
CA GLU A 78 5.81 -10.59 3.35
C GLU A 78 5.65 -9.57 4.49
N SER A 79 6.76 -9.00 4.96
CA SER A 79 6.74 -7.96 6.00
C SER A 79 5.97 -6.73 5.52
N ASP A 80 6.27 -6.22 4.32
CA ASP A 80 5.56 -5.08 3.73
C ASP A 80 4.07 -5.39 3.55
N TRP A 81 3.73 -6.57 3.06
CA TRP A 81 2.33 -6.97 2.94
C TRP A 81 1.60 -6.99 4.28
N ARG A 82 2.23 -7.49 5.34
CA ARG A 82 1.61 -7.49 6.67
C ARG A 82 1.35 -6.07 7.16
N VAL A 83 2.22 -5.11 6.87
CA VAL A 83 2.02 -3.69 7.19
C VAL A 83 0.80 -3.15 6.45
N LEU A 84 0.76 -3.29 5.12
CA LEU A 84 -0.34 -2.82 4.28
C LEU A 84 -1.69 -3.42 4.71
N ARG A 85 -1.73 -4.74 4.90
CA ARG A 85 -2.93 -5.47 5.33
C ARG A 85 -3.39 -5.04 6.73
N SER A 86 -2.47 -4.90 7.68
CA SER A 86 -2.80 -4.49 9.04
C SER A 86 -3.37 -3.07 9.07
N TRP A 87 -2.83 -2.17 8.24
CA TRP A 87 -3.36 -0.82 8.11
C TRP A 87 -4.79 -0.83 7.59
N VAL A 88 -5.09 -1.53 6.48
CA VAL A 88 -6.46 -1.61 5.94
C VAL A 88 -7.44 -2.16 6.98
N HIS A 89 -7.08 -3.21 7.72
CA HIS A 89 -7.94 -3.77 8.77
C HIS A 89 -8.18 -2.80 9.93
N LYS A 90 -7.14 -2.08 10.38
CA LYS A 90 -7.28 -1.07 11.44
C LYS A 90 -8.15 0.10 10.97
N SER A 91 -7.91 0.59 9.75
CA SER A 91 -8.64 1.71 9.16
C SER A 91 -10.10 1.37 8.92
N GLY A 92 -10.42 0.14 8.48
CA GLY A 92 -11.81 -0.30 8.30
C GLY A 92 -12.58 -0.52 9.60
N SER A 93 -11.89 -0.55 10.75
CA SER A 93 -12.51 -0.56 12.08
C SER A 93 -12.75 0.86 12.62
N ILE A 94 -12.24 1.88 11.93
CA ILE A 94 -12.50 3.29 12.19
C ILE A 94 -13.64 3.68 11.24
N GLU A 95 -14.88 3.31 11.61
CA GLU A 95 -16.02 4.04 11.06
C GLU A 95 -16.01 5.47 11.64
N PRO A 96 -16.44 6.49 10.87
CA PRO A 96 -16.64 7.84 11.39
C PRO A 96 -17.59 7.91 12.59
#